data_AF-W3V3F0-F1
#
_entry.id   AF-W3V3F0-F1
#
_cell.length_a   1.000
_cell.length_b   1.000
_cell.length_c   1.000
_cell.angle_alpha   90.00
_cell.angle_beta   90.00
_cell.angle_gamma   90.00
#
_symmetry.space_group_name_H-M   'P 1'
#
loop_
_entity.id
_entity.type
_entity.pdbx_description
1 polymer ?
#
loop_
_entity_poly.entity_id
_entity_poly.type
_entity_poly.pdbx_seq_one_letter_code
_entity_poly.pdbx_strand_id
1 'polypeptide(L)' 'MKFEDLPVDIQLVAASCLSRLIIERPHIEKEPMEKLARNIKNAFVSLCYQN' A
#
# COMPACT_ATOMS: atom_id res chain seq x y z
N MET A 1 -11.20 -8.97 4.72
CA MET A 1 -10.48 -7.98 5.52
C MET A 1 -9.75 -7.05 4.57
N LYS A 2 -9.97 -5.75 4.68
CA LYS A 2 -9.35 -4.72 3.85
C LYS A 2 -8.02 -4.28 4.49
N PHE A 3 -7.13 -3.71 3.70
CA PHE A 3 -5.83 -3.23 4.18
C PHE A 3 -5.97 -2.11 5.23
N GLU A 4 -7.00 -1.29 5.07
CA GLU A 4 -7.43 -0.23 5.99
C GLU A 4 -7.96 -0.76 7.34
N ASP A 5 -8.29 -2.06 7.44
CA ASP A 5 -8.68 -2.70 8.71
C ASP A 5 -7.45 -3.07 9.57
N LEU A 6 -6.22 -2.88 9.09
CA LEU A 6 -4.99 -3.21 9.81
C LEU A 6 -4.55 -2.07 10.74
N PRO A 7 -3.84 -2.36 11.84
CA PRO A 7 -3.20 -1.34 12.66
C PRO A 7 -2.27 -0.42 11.85
N VAL A 8 -2.22 0.87 12.23
CA VAL A 8 -1.51 1.92 11.46
C VAL A 8 -0.03 1.60 11.24
N ASP A 9 0.63 1.04 12.25
CA ASP A 9 2.01 0.57 12.19
C ASP A 9 2.20 -0.54 11.15
N ILE A 10 1.26 -1.47 11.06
CA ILE A 10 1.26 -2.56 10.06
C ILE A 10 1.01 -2.00 8.66
N GLN A 11 0.14 -1.01 8.50
CA GLN A 11 -0.08 -0.34 7.22
C GLN A 11 1.19 0.39 6.73
N LEU A 12 1.89 1.08 7.64
CA LEU A 12 3.13 1.82 7.36
C LEU A 12 4.28 0.90 6.93
N VAL A 13 4.44 -0.23 7.63
CA VAL A 13 5.43 -1.25 7.28
C VAL A 13 5.13 -1.84 5.90
N ALA A 14 3.88 -2.21 5.63
CA ALA A 14 3.50 -2.78 4.34
C ALA A 14 3.68 -1.79 3.17
N ALA A 15 3.36 -0.51 3.37
CA ALA A 15 3.62 0.54 2.37
C ALA A 15 5.11 0.74 2.10
N SER A 16 5.93 0.74 3.16
CA SER A 16 7.39 0.88 3.04
C SER A 16 8.01 -0.31 2.31
N CYS A 17 7.58 -1.53 2.63
CA CYS A 17 8.00 -2.75 1.95
C CYS A 17 7.61 -2.74 0.47
N LEU A 18 6.40 -2.29 0.14
CA LEU A 18 5.96 -2.19 -1.26
C LEU A 18 6.81 -1.19 -2.04
N SER A 19 7.05 0.00 -1.48
CA SER A 19 7.88 1.02 -2.11
C SER A 19 9.28 0.48 -2.43
N ARG A 20 9.89 -0.25 -1.50
CA ARG A 20 11.19 -0.90 -1.71
C ARG A 20 11.15 -1.95 -2.81
N LEU A 21 10.12 -2.79 -2.84
CA LEU A 21 9.96 -3.82 -3.87
C LEU A 21 9.78 -3.22 -5.28
N ILE A 22 9.09 -2.08 -5.40
CA ILE A 22 8.94 -1.36 -6.69
C ILE A 22 10.29 -0.84 -7.18
N ILE A 23 11.11 -0.29 -6.28
CA ILE A 23 12.43 0.25 -6.61
C ILE A 23 13.41 -0.89 -6.98
N GLU A 24 13.41 -1.97 -6.21
CA GLU A 24 14.37 -3.07 -6.35
C GLU A 24 14.01 -4.06 -7.48
N ARG A 25 12.74 -4.13 -7.91
CA ARG A 25 12.28 -5.10 -8.93
C ARG A 25 11.40 -4.44 -10.01
N PRO A 26 12.00 -3.78 -11.01
CA PRO A 26 11.28 -3.10 -12.09
C PRO A 26 10.55 -4.04 -13.07
N HIS A 27 10.77 -5.36 -12.98
CA HIS A 27 10.18 -6.38 -13.86
C HIS A 27 9.04 -7.18 -13.23
N ILE A 28 8.52 -6.76 -12.07
CA ILE A 28 7.31 -7.37 -11.51
C ILE A 28 6.12 -7.03 -12.42
N GLU A 29 5.22 -8.00 -12.60
CA GLU A 29 3.99 -7.83 -13.36
C GLU A 29 3.23 -6.57 -12.90
N LYS A 30 2.99 -5.69 -13.86
CA LYS A 30 2.55 -4.32 -13.62
C LYS A 30 1.18 -4.24 -12.94
N GLU A 31 0.26 -5.14 -13.31
CA GLU A 31 -1.11 -5.18 -12.79
C GLU A 31 -1.21 -5.43 -11.27
N PRO A 32 -0.62 -6.52 -10.71
CA PRO A 32 -0.69 -6.76 -9.27
C PRO A 32 -0.02 -5.66 -8.45
N MET A 33 1.04 -5.03 -8.97
CA MET A 33 1.69 -3.88 -8.34
C MET A 33 0.81 -2.63 -8.34
N GLU A 34 0.20 -2.28 -9.47
CA GLU A 34 -0.72 -1.13 -9.57
C GLU A 34 -1.95 -1.31 -8.68
N LYS A 35 -2.47 -2.54 -8.58
CA LYS A 35 -3.57 -2.87 -7.67
C LYS A 35 -3.17 -2.68 -6.22
N LEU A 36 -1.97 -3.14 -5.83
CA LEU A 36 -1.47 -3.01 -4.47
C LEU A 36 -1.17 -1.55 -4.10
N ALA A 37 -0.53 -0.79 -4.99
CA ALA A 37 -0.29 0.65 -4.78
C ALA A 37 -1.59 1.44 -4.64
N ARG A 38 -2.62 1.12 -5.44
CA ARG A 38 -3.94 1.74 -5.37
C ARG A 38 -4.63 1.44 -4.04
N ASN A 39 -4.54 0.20 -3.55
CA ASN A 39 -5.12 -0.18 -2.26
C ASN A 39 -4.45 0.55 -1.09
N ILE A 40 -3.13 0.72 -1.13
CA ILE A 40 -2.38 1.47 -0.10
C ILE A 40 -2.75 2.96 -0.14
N LYS A 41 -2.82 3.57 -1.34
CA LYS A 41 -3.24 4.97 -1.50
C LYS A 41 -4.64 5.20 -0.93
N ASN A 42 -5.59 4.31 -1.24
CA ASN A 42 -6.97 4.45 -0.78
C ASN A 42 -7.07 4.36 0.75
N ALA A 43 -6.37 3.40 1.37
CA ALA A 43 -6.34 3.30 2.82
C ALA A 43 -5.74 4.54 3.50
N PHE A 44 -4.66 5.10 2.95
CA PHE A 44 -4.06 6.33 3.46
C PHE A 44 -5.01 7.53 3.34
N VAL A 45 -5.71 7.67 2.22
CA VAL A 45 -6.73 8.72 2.03
C VAL A 45 -7.89 8.54 3.02
N SER A 46 -8.41 7.33 3.21
CA SER A 46 -9.44 7.05 4.22
C SER A 46 -9.01 7.52 5.62
N LEU A 47 -7.76 7.24 6.01
CA LEU A 47 -7.21 7.65 7.30
C LEU A 47 -7.05 9.17 7.45
N CYS A 48 -6.64 9.89 6.40
CA CYS A 48 -6.42 11.33 6.47
C CYS A 48 -7.70 12.16 6.39
N TYR A 49 -8.75 11.65 5.74
CA TYR A 49 -10.01 12.38 5.49
C TYR A 49 -11.19 11.92 6.37
N GLN A 50 -10.95 11.07 7.37
CA GLN A 50 -11.93 10.71 8.41
C GLN A 50 -11.86 11.59 9.68
N ASN A 51 -11.14 12.72 9.63
CA ASN A 51 -11.18 13.78 10.66
C ASN A 51 -11.91 15.02 10.16
#